data_AF-A0A024WPR3-F1
#
_entry.id   AF-A0A024WPR3-F1
#
_cell.length_a   1.000
_cell.length_b   1.000
_cell.length_c   1.000
_cell.angle_alpha   90.00
_cell.angle_beta   90.00
_cell.angle_gamma   90.00
#
_symmetry.space_group_name_H-M   'P 1'
#
loop_
_entity.id
_entity.type
_entity.pdbx_description
1 polymer ?
#
loop_
_entity_poly.entity_id
_entity_poly.type
_entity_poly.pdbx_seq_one_letter_code
_entity_poly.pdbx_strand_id
1 'polypeptide(L)' 'MNAGYSDVVLLVQFSQKIESRTFVEYKSLKLALNGICQLYEQAIKENDPSVQRITYNMNDLFLYIDNIPKITILL' A
#
# COMPACT_ATOMS: atom_id res chain seq x y z
N MET A 1 16.45 23.68 6.43
CA MET A 1 15.96 22.30 6.18
C MET A 1 14.57 22.44 5.59
N ASN A 2 14.43 22.40 4.26
CA ASN A 2 13.12 22.52 3.65
C ASN A 2 12.37 21.22 3.91
N ALA A 3 11.27 21.29 4.66
CA ALA A 3 10.26 20.24 4.67
C ALA A 3 9.80 20.09 3.22
N GLY A 4 10.32 19.10 2.51
CA GLY A 4 9.87 18.83 1.15
C GLY A 4 8.39 18.48 1.27
N TYR A 5 7.52 19.29 0.70
CA TYR A 5 6.09 18.98 0.61
C TYR A 5 5.91 17.65 -0.12
N SER A 6 4.96 16.86 0.33
CA SER A 6 4.60 15.59 -0.30
C SER A 6 3.48 15.87 -1.29
N ASP A 7 3.71 15.52 -2.55
CA ASP A 7 2.77 15.81 -3.63
C ASP A 7 1.64 14.78 -3.72
N VAL A 8 1.78 13.66 -2.99
CA VAL A 8 0.79 12.58 -2.98
C VAL A 8 0.68 11.98 -1.58
N VAL A 9 -0.54 11.74 -1.12
CA VAL A 9 -0.82 11.06 0.15
C VAL A 9 -1.66 9.79 -0.11
N LEU A 10 -1.15 8.64 0.33
CA LEU A 10 -1.89 7.37 0.35
C LEU A 10 -2.54 7.20 1.72
N LEU A 11 -3.87 7.15 1.76
CA LEU A 11 -4.66 6.85 2.94
C LEU A 11 -5.13 5.41 2.88
N VAL A 12 -4.92 4.64 3.96
CA VAL A 12 -5.31 3.22 4.03
C VAL A 12 -6.00 2.91 5.35
N GLN A 13 -7.02 2.07 5.30
CA GLN A 13 -7.64 1.45 6.47
C GLN A 13 -7.73 -0.06 6.24
N PHE A 14 -6.90 -0.83 6.97
CA PHE A 14 -6.76 -2.28 6.75
C PHE A 14 -7.88 -3.14 7.37
N SER A 15 -8.66 -2.59 8.31
CA SER A 15 -9.78 -3.30 8.95
C SER A 15 -10.93 -2.34 9.26
N GLN A 16 -12.08 -2.84 9.71
CA GLN A 16 -13.17 -1.97 10.14
C GLN A 16 -12.85 -1.12 11.39
N LYS A 17 -11.77 -1.47 12.12
CA LYS A 17 -11.35 -0.72 13.30
C LYS A 17 -10.70 0.61 12.92
N ILE A 18 -11.02 1.66 13.66
CA ILE A 18 -10.51 3.01 13.41
C ILE A 18 -8.99 3.10 13.63
N GLU A 19 -8.43 2.29 14.53
CA GLU A 19 -6.98 2.28 14.81
C GLU A 19 -6.16 1.72 13.64
N SER A 20 -6.79 1.02 12.69
CA SER A 20 -6.11 0.52 11.49
C SER A 20 -5.93 1.57 10.39
N ARG A 21 -6.40 2.79 10.61
CA ARG A 21 -6.19 3.91 9.70
C ARG A 21 -4.75 4.39 9.78
N THR A 22 -4.12 4.51 8.62
CA THR A 22 -2.79 5.09 8.49
C THR A 22 -2.70 5.90 7.20
N PHE A 23 -1.64 6.70 7.10
CA PHE A 23 -1.30 7.42 5.89
C PHE A 23 0.18 7.33 5.61
N VAL A 24 0.54 7.38 4.33
CA VAL A 24 1.92 7.45 3.87
C VAL A 24 2.02 8.54 2.82
N GLU A 25 3.03 9.38 2.97
CA GLU A 25 3.30 10.45 2.05
C GLU A 25 4.36 10.05 1.00
N TYR A 26 4.16 10.49 -0.23
CA TYR A 26 5.04 10.22 -1.36
C TYR A 26 5.35 11.49 -2.14
N LYS A 27 6.51 11.50 -2.82
CA LYS A 27 6.93 12.59 -3.72
C LYS A 27 6.33 12.53 -5.12
N SER A 28 5.60 11.47 -5.45
CA SER A 28 4.92 11.34 -6.74
C SER A 28 3.90 10.21 -6.71
N LEU A 29 2.95 10.24 -7.65
CA LEU A 29 1.97 9.16 -7.83
C LEU A 29 2.66 7.83 -8.12
N LYS A 30 3.73 7.81 -8.92
CA LYS A 30 4.50 6.60 -9.21
C LYS A 30 5.02 5.94 -7.93
N LEU A 31 5.56 6.73 -7.00
CA LEU A 31 6.06 6.20 -5.73
C LEU A 31 4.92 5.69 -4.84
N ALA A 32 3.77 6.35 -4.84
CA ALA A 32 2.59 5.88 -4.10
C ALA A 32 2.09 4.54 -4.65
N LEU A 33 2.02 4.37 -5.98
CA LEU A 33 1.64 3.10 -6.60
C LEU A 33 2.64 1.98 -6.29
N ASN A 34 3.95 2.27 -6.29
CA ASN A 34 4.96 1.32 -5.84
C ASN A 34 4.75 0.94 -4.36
N GLY A 35 4.33 1.87 -3.51
CA GLY A 35 3.97 1.61 -2.12
C GLY A 35 2.84 0.60 -1.98
N ILE A 36 1.81 0.67 -2.84
CA ILE A 36 0.72 -0.32 -2.86
C ILE A 36 1.24 -1.72 -3.22
N CYS A 37 2.14 -1.83 -4.20
CA CYS A 37 2.78 -3.11 -4.52
C CYS A 37 3.57 -3.66 -3.32
N GLN A 38 4.30 -2.80 -2.60
CA GLN A 38 5.04 -3.19 -1.39
C GLN A 38 4.12 -3.67 -0.26
N LEU A 39 2.96 -3.04 -0.08
CA LEU A 39 1.96 -3.51 0.90
C LEU A 39 1.48 -4.93 0.58
N TYR A 40 1.23 -5.21 -0.69
CA TYR A 40 0.83 -6.55 -1.12
C TYR A 40 1.98 -7.57 -0.94
N GLU A 41 3.20 -7.20 -1.34
CA GLU A 41 4.39 -8.02 -1.14
C GLU A 41 4.65 -8.35 0.33
N GLN A 42 4.42 -7.40 1.22
CA GLN A 42 4.49 -7.61 2.66
C GLN A 42 3.41 -8.57 3.13
N ALA A 43 2.16 -8.43 2.67
CA ALA A 43 1.08 -9.35 3.01
C ALA A 43 1.38 -10.80 2.58
N ILE A 44 2.02 -11.00 1.41
CA ILE A 44 2.47 -12.33 0.95
C ILE A 44 3.52 -12.89 1.92
N LYS A 45 4.52 -12.09 2.31
CA LYS A 45 5.58 -12.51 3.25
C LYS A 45 5.06 -12.79 4.66
N GLU A 46 4.06 -12.03 5.12
CA GLU A 46 3.43 -12.27 6.42
C GLU A 46 2.60 -13.56 6.40
N ASN A 47 2.00 -13.92 5.25
CA ASN A 47 1.26 -15.16 5.09
C ASN A 47 2.19 -16.38 4.97
N ASP A 48 3.27 -16.26 4.18
CA ASP A 48 4.30 -17.29 4.04
C ASP A 48 5.72 -16.67 4.09
N PRO A 49 6.35 -16.67 5.29
CA PRO A 49 7.71 -16.15 5.46
C PRO A 49 8.80 -16.92 4.70
N SER A 50 8.50 -18.12 4.20
CA SER A 50 9.46 -18.94 3.44
C SER A 50 9.65 -18.46 2.00
N VAL A 51 8.76 -17.58 1.50
CA VAL A 51 8.83 -17.02 0.14
C VAL A 51 10.04 -16.10 0.00
N GLN A 52 11.09 -16.61 -0.64
CA GLN A 52 12.32 -15.85 -0.91
C GLN A 52 12.17 -14.86 -2.07
N ARG A 53 11.36 -15.21 -3.07
CA ARG A 53 11.12 -14.39 -4.26
C ARG A 53 9.62 -14.27 -4.49
N ILE A 54 9.13 -13.03 -4.44
CA ILE A 54 7.72 -12.74 -4.67
C ILE A 54 7.48 -12.61 -6.18
N THR A 55 6.48 -13.35 -6.66
CA THR A 55 5.95 -13.25 -8.02
C THR A 55 4.44 -13.35 -7.96
N TYR A 56 3.74 -12.38 -8.55
CA TYR A 56 2.28 -12.34 -8.64
C TYR A 56 1.88 -11.69 -9.97
N ASN A 57 0.64 -11.90 -10.39
CA ASN A 57 0.09 -11.24 -11.56
C ASN A 57 -0.73 -10.00 -11.16
N MET A 58 -1.17 -9.20 -12.14
CA MET A 58 -1.96 -8.00 -11.85
C MET A 58 -3.32 -8.30 -11.20
N ASN A 59 -3.98 -9.40 -11.55
CA ASN A 59 -5.26 -9.77 -10.95
C ASN A 59 -5.11 -10.07 -9.46
N ASP A 60 -4.03 -10.73 -9.04
CA ASP A 60 -3.78 -11.03 -7.62
C ASP A 60 -3.63 -9.72 -6.81
N LEU A 61 -2.91 -8.75 -7.36
CA LEU A 61 -2.76 -7.42 -6.76
C LEU A 61 -4.11 -6.66 -6.69
N PHE A 62 -4.90 -6.68 -7.77
CA PHE A 62 -6.21 -6.03 -7.75
C PHE A 62 -7.16 -6.68 -6.75
N LEU A 63 -7.18 -8.01 -6.66
CA LEU A 63 -7.95 -8.72 -5.65
C LEU A 63 -7.51 -8.35 -4.23
N TYR A 64 -6.21 -8.20 -3.99
CA TYR A 64 -5.73 -7.71 -2.69
C TYR A 64 -6.26 -6.30 -2.40
N ILE A 65 -6.17 -5.37 -3.36
CA ILE A 65 -6.65 -4.00 -3.21
C ILE A 65 -8.16 -3.96 -2.94
N ASP A 66 -8.96 -4.75 -3.67
CA ASP A 66 -10.41 -4.82 -3.50
C ASP A 66 -10.82 -5.35 -2.12
N ASN A 67 -9.95 -6.13 -1.47
CA ASN A 67 -10.17 -6.63 -0.12
C ASN A 67 -9.73 -5.63 0.97
N ILE A 68 -9.05 -4.53 0.64
CA ILE A 68 -8.74 -3.48 1.60
C ILE A 68 -10.01 -2.65 1.85
N PRO A 69 -10.51 -2.56 3.11
CA PRO A 69 -11.76 -1.87 3.41
C PRO A 69 -11.83 -0.42 2.90
N LYS A 70 -10.70 0.31 2.94
CA LYS A 70 -10.60 1.64 2.33
C LYS A 70 -9.17 1.94 1.93
N ILE A 71 -9.00 2.36 0.67
CA ILE A 71 -7.76 2.87 0.13
C ILE A 71 -8.07 4.11 -0.72
N THR A 72 -7.28 5.18 -0.58
CA THR A 72 -7.48 6.41 -1.34
C THR A 72 -6.15 7.09 -1.57
N ILE A 73 -5.93 7.58 -2.79
CA ILE A 73 -4.79 8.44 -3.13
C ILE A 73 -5.32 9.87 -3.24
N LEU A 74 -4.65 10.80 -2.54
CA LEU A 74 -4.84 12.24 -2.68
C LEU A 74 -3.64 12.79 -3.47
N LEU A 75 -3.94 13.60 -4.49
CA LEU A 75 -2.98 14.29 -5.36
C LEU A 75 -2.98 15.80 -5.07
#